data_AF-A0A2V9W8V8-F1
#
_entry.id   AF-A0A2V9W8V8-F1
#
_cell.length_a   1.000
_cell.length_b   1.000
_cell.length_c   1.000
_cell.angle_alpha   90.00
_cell.angle_beta   90.00
_cell.angle_gamma   90.00
#
_symmetry.space_group_name_H-M   'P 1'
#
loop_
_entity.id
_entity.type
_entity.pdbx_description
1 polymer ?
#
loop_
_entity_poly.entity_id
_entity_poly.type
_entity_poly.pdbx_seq_one_letter_code
_entity_poly.pdbx_strand_id
1 'polypeptide(L)'
;MTRRHSRSEPIFNSGLTLLIALLASTAIAQNAQPKPPANAPVNFMAPQPASASEQANFPAQLVEELGAIKEAALADDYAYREVTHLTENIGPRLAGSAQAKAAVEYVAGELRQLGLEVHLDEVKVPHWVRGAETAELTEHVNSR
;
A
#
# COMPACT_ATOMS: atom_id res chain seq x y z
N MET A 1 18.82 5.59 57.68
CA MET A 1 19.58 4.58 58.47
C MET A 1 18.57 3.85 59.33
N THR A 2 18.25 2.56 59.22
CA THR A 2 19.07 1.33 59.31
C THR A 2 18.25 0.20 58.64
N ARG A 3 18.74 -0.45 57.58
CA ARG A 3 19.54 -1.70 57.55
C ARG A 3 18.72 -2.99 57.76
N ARG A 4 18.50 -3.69 56.63
CA ARG A 4 18.48 -5.15 56.34
C ARG A 4 18.12 -6.15 57.47
N HIS A 5 17.26 -7.12 57.12
CA HIS A 5 17.56 -8.57 56.97
C HIS A 5 16.25 -9.31 56.62
N SER A 6 16.13 -10.02 55.48
CA SER A 6 16.70 -11.34 55.13
C SER A 6 16.09 -12.51 55.92
N ARG A 7 15.20 -13.28 55.28
CA ARG A 7 14.80 -14.69 55.52
C ARG A 7 13.93 -15.12 54.31
N SER A 8 14.45 -15.79 53.28
CA SER A 8 14.71 -17.24 53.10
C SER A 8 13.44 -18.13 53.14
N GLU A 9 12.98 -18.52 51.93
CA GLU A 9 12.39 -19.77 51.36
C GLU A 9 12.10 -20.96 52.33
N PRO A 10 11.40 -22.09 51.99
CA PRO A 10 11.02 -22.64 50.65
C PRO A 10 9.66 -23.41 50.60
N ILE A 11 9.22 -23.88 49.42
CA ILE A 11 8.68 -25.26 49.20
C ILE A 11 8.95 -25.65 47.73
N PHE A 12 10.05 -26.38 47.43
CA PHE A 12 10.09 -27.82 47.11
C PHE A 12 9.25 -28.19 45.86
N ASN A 13 9.87 -28.53 44.72
CA ASN A 13 10.34 -29.90 44.54
C ASN A 13 11.49 -30.03 43.51
N SER A 14 12.56 -30.68 43.95
CA SER A 14 13.70 -31.19 43.15
C SER A 14 13.27 -32.32 42.23
N GLY A 15 13.89 -32.43 41.05
CA GLY A 15 13.73 -33.61 40.20
C GLY A 15 14.43 -33.57 38.86
N LEU A 16 15.77 -33.58 38.89
CA LEU A 16 16.65 -34.16 37.87
C LEU A 16 16.95 -33.37 36.58
N THR A 17 18.08 -32.67 36.66
CA THR A 17 18.85 -32.02 35.60
C THR A 17 19.58 -33.03 34.69
N LEU A 18 19.94 -32.55 33.49
CA LEU A 18 21.12 -32.85 32.62
C LEU A 18 20.87 -33.81 31.43
N LEU A 19 20.72 -33.30 30.18
CA LEU A 19 21.75 -32.98 29.14
C LEU A 19 22.03 -34.23 28.26
N ILE A 20 22.12 -34.23 26.91
CA ILE A 20 22.94 -33.39 26.00
C ILE A 20 22.39 -33.43 24.55
N ALA A 21 22.43 -32.24 23.94
CA ALA A 21 22.50 -31.83 22.52
C ALA A 21 22.59 -32.86 21.37
N LEU A 22 21.81 -32.60 20.30
CA LEU A 22 22.24 -32.83 18.91
C LEU A 22 21.63 -31.79 17.93
N LEU A 23 22.46 -30.81 17.58
CA LEU A 23 22.64 -30.18 16.26
C LEU A 23 21.44 -30.07 15.30
N ALA A 24 20.95 -28.84 15.13
CA ALA A 24 20.59 -28.33 13.80
C ALA A 24 20.88 -26.82 13.76
N SER A 25 22.08 -26.48 13.30
CA SER A 25 22.44 -25.14 12.88
C SER A 25 21.53 -24.72 11.72
N THR A 26 20.51 -23.90 11.96
CA THR A 26 20.04 -23.00 10.90
C THR A 26 21.02 -21.83 10.88
N ALA A 27 22.02 -21.94 10.01
CA ALA A 27 22.83 -20.81 9.62
C ALA A 27 21.86 -19.73 9.12
N ILE A 28 21.78 -18.62 9.84
CA ILE A 28 21.31 -17.37 9.26
C ILE A 28 22.41 -16.97 8.28
N ALA A 29 22.29 -17.41 7.03
CA ALA A 29 23.03 -16.82 5.93
C ALA A 29 22.50 -15.38 5.80
N GLN A 30 23.24 -14.43 6.37
CA GLN A 30 23.09 -13.03 6.04
C GLN A 30 23.37 -12.91 4.55
N ASN A 31 22.31 -12.75 3.75
CA ASN A 31 22.41 -12.41 2.34
C ASN A 31 22.99 -10.99 2.27
N ALA A 32 24.32 -10.90 2.23
CA ALA A 32 25.03 -9.67 1.91
C ALA A 32 24.76 -9.39 0.43
N GLN A 33 23.77 -8.55 0.14
CA GLN A 33 23.62 -8.01 -1.20
C GLN A 33 24.93 -7.30 -1.59
N PRO A 34 25.56 -7.63 -2.74
CA PRO A 34 26.68 -6.85 -3.23
C PRO A 34 26.18 -5.42 -3.44
N LYS A 35 26.73 -4.47 -2.67
CA LYS A 35 26.44 -3.04 -2.83
C LYS A 35 26.70 -2.68 -4.30
N PRO A 36 25.68 -2.27 -5.07
CA PRO A 36 25.90 -1.88 -6.46
C PRO A 36 26.92 -0.73 -6.50
N PRO A 37 27.84 -0.71 -7.49
CA PRO A 37 28.80 0.38 -7.61
C PRO A 37 28.04 1.70 -7.73
N ALA A 38 28.46 2.70 -6.96
CA ALA A 38 27.74 3.95 -6.74
C ALA A 38 27.43 4.77 -8.02
N ASN A 39 27.94 4.37 -9.18
CA ASN A 39 27.86 5.11 -10.44
C ASN A 39 27.41 4.25 -11.65
N ALA A 40 26.66 3.16 -11.44
CA ALA A 40 26.08 2.43 -12.57
C ALA A 40 24.97 3.29 -13.22
N PRO A 41 24.96 3.50 -14.55
CA PRO A 41 23.86 4.19 -15.21
C PRO A 41 22.58 3.35 -15.05
N VAL A 42 21.62 3.88 -14.30
CA VAL A 42 20.25 3.35 -14.26
C VAL A 42 19.59 3.64 -15.61
N ASN A 43 19.41 2.61 -16.43
CA ASN A 43 18.73 2.76 -17.71
C ASN A 43 17.21 2.71 -17.46
N PHE A 44 16.53 3.84 -17.57
CA PHE A 44 15.07 3.97 -17.37
C PHE A 44 14.23 3.46 -18.55
N MET A 45 14.87 2.97 -19.62
CA MET A 45 14.24 2.50 -20.85
C MET A 45 14.43 1.00 -21.05
N ALA A 46 13.78 0.22 -20.18
CA ALA A 46 13.24 -1.11 -20.41
C ALA A 46 12.76 -1.66 -19.05
N PRO A 47 11.55 -2.23 -18.93
CA PRO A 47 11.32 -3.19 -17.85
C PRO A 47 12.36 -4.30 -18.05
N GLN A 48 13.33 -4.42 -17.13
CA GLN A 48 14.14 -5.62 -17.11
C GLN A 48 13.17 -6.78 -16.90
N PRO A 49 13.14 -7.80 -17.79
CA PRO A 49 12.37 -9.00 -17.51
C PRO A 49 12.95 -9.55 -16.19
N ALA A 50 12.10 -9.58 -15.16
CA ALA A 50 12.43 -10.26 -13.92
C ALA A 50 13.00 -11.62 -14.30
N SER A 51 14.19 -11.91 -13.78
CA SER A 51 14.87 -13.17 -14.01
C SER A 51 13.87 -14.30 -13.72
N ALA A 52 13.82 -15.36 -14.54
CA ALA A 52 12.85 -16.45 -14.36
C ALA A 52 12.91 -17.11 -12.97
N SER A 53 13.95 -16.84 -12.18
CA SER A 53 14.08 -17.19 -10.76
C SER A 53 13.22 -16.36 -9.78
N GLU A 54 12.57 -15.27 -10.22
CA GLU A 54 11.66 -14.43 -9.43
C GLU A 54 10.18 -14.80 -9.60
N GLN A 55 9.88 -15.88 -10.32
CA GLN A 55 8.58 -16.54 -10.24
C GLN A 55 8.43 -17.14 -8.84
N ALA A 56 8.07 -16.28 -7.89
CA ALA A 56 7.74 -16.68 -6.53
C ALA A 56 6.65 -17.75 -6.64
N ASN A 57 7.00 -18.97 -6.25
CA ASN A 57 6.09 -20.10 -6.24
C ASN A 57 5.06 -19.85 -5.13
N PHE A 58 3.99 -19.12 -5.45
CA PHE A 58 2.93 -18.82 -4.50
C PHE A 58 2.25 -20.14 -4.07
N PRO A 59 1.89 -20.30 -2.79
CA PRO A 59 1.12 -21.46 -2.36
C PRO A 59 -0.17 -21.61 -3.17
N ALA A 60 -0.55 -22.84 -3.53
CA ALA A 60 -1.73 -23.09 -4.37
C ALA A 60 -3.01 -22.47 -3.81
N GLN A 61 -3.19 -22.50 -2.48
CA GLN A 61 -4.31 -21.87 -1.79
C GLN A 61 -4.37 -20.35 -2.03
N LEU A 62 -3.23 -19.66 -1.98
CA LEU A 62 -3.18 -18.22 -2.23
C LEU A 62 -3.59 -17.89 -3.67
N VAL A 63 -3.16 -18.71 -4.64
CA VAL A 63 -3.55 -18.52 -6.04
C VAL A 63 -5.05 -18.70 -6.23
N GLU A 64 -5.65 -19.67 -5.55
CA GLU A 64 -7.09 -19.89 -5.55
C GLU A 64 -7.86 -18.72 -4.91
N GLU A 65 -7.43 -18.25 -3.74
CA GLU A 65 -8.03 -17.11 -3.04
C GLU A 65 -7.97 -15.81 -3.88
N LEU A 66 -6.81 -15.52 -4.50
CA LEU A 66 -6.66 -14.38 -5.41
C LEU A 66 -7.55 -14.52 -6.65
N GLY A 67 -7.69 -15.75 -7.16
CA GLY A 67 -8.63 -16.08 -8.24
C GLY A 67 -10.06 -15.74 -7.85
N ALA A 68 -10.50 -16.17 -6.67
CA ALA A 68 -11.85 -15.91 -6.16
C ALA A 68 -12.13 -14.41 -5.98
N ILE A 69 -11.18 -13.64 -5.41
CA ILE A 69 -11.31 -12.18 -5.26
C ILE A 69 -11.46 -11.50 -6.63
N LYS A 70 -10.65 -11.91 -7.61
CA LYS A 70 -10.70 -11.36 -8.97
C LYS A 70 -12.05 -11.66 -9.63
N GLU A 71 -12.54 -12.90 -9.56
CA GLU A 71 -13.84 -13.25 -10.15
C GLU A 71 -14.99 -12.49 -9.46
N ALA A 72 -14.96 -12.35 -8.13
CA ALA A 72 -15.94 -11.56 -7.39
C ALA A 72 -15.93 -10.08 -7.83
N ALA A 73 -14.75 -9.49 -7.97
CA ALA A 73 -14.61 -8.09 -8.39
C ALA A 73 -15.08 -7.84 -9.83
N LEU A 74 -14.96 -8.82 -10.73
CA LEU A 74 -15.44 -8.71 -12.11
C LEU A 74 -16.94 -8.97 -12.27
N ALA A 75 -17.55 -9.72 -11.33
CA ALA A 75 -18.96 -10.02 -11.34
C ALA A 75 -19.83 -8.91 -10.72
N ASP A 76 -19.23 -7.99 -9.95
CA ASP A 76 -19.91 -6.91 -9.23
C ASP A 76 -19.83 -5.58 -10.00
N ASP A 77 -20.88 -4.75 -9.90
CA ASP A 77 -20.96 -3.41 -10.48
C ASP A 77 -20.52 -2.30 -9.51
N TYR A 78 -20.17 -2.64 -8.27
CA TYR A 78 -19.78 -1.70 -7.22
C TYR A 78 -18.83 -0.59 -7.69
N ALA A 79 -17.71 -0.95 -8.34
CA ALA A 79 -16.73 0.02 -8.82
C ALA A 79 -17.31 0.99 -9.87
N TYR A 80 -18.23 0.52 -10.71
CA TYR A 80 -18.91 1.36 -11.70
C TYR A 80 -19.87 2.35 -11.03
N ARG A 81 -20.59 1.92 -9.99
CA ARG A 81 -21.48 2.78 -9.20
C ARG A 81 -20.71 3.88 -8.48
N GLU A 82 -19.57 3.53 -7.88
CA GLU A 82 -18.71 4.52 -7.20
C GLU A 82 -18.16 5.58 -8.16
N VAL A 83 -17.62 5.17 -9.31
CA VAL A 83 -17.14 6.16 -10.29
C VAL A 83 -18.29 7.00 -10.84
N THR A 84 -19.47 6.41 -11.06
CA THR A 84 -20.68 7.13 -11.49
C THR A 84 -21.07 8.20 -10.47
N HIS A 85 -21.07 7.90 -9.17
CA HIS A 85 -21.38 8.90 -8.16
C HIS A 85 -20.35 10.05 -8.18
N LEU A 86 -19.06 9.71 -8.30
CA LEU A 86 -18.00 10.70 -8.37
C LEU A 86 -18.10 11.60 -9.63
N THR A 87 -18.55 11.08 -10.77
CA THR A 87 -18.62 11.85 -12.03
C THR A 87 -19.95 12.57 -12.22
N GLU A 88 -21.08 11.92 -11.91
CA GLU A 88 -22.42 12.44 -12.21
C GLU A 88 -23.02 13.22 -11.04
N ASN A 89 -22.75 12.82 -9.79
CA ASN A 89 -23.30 13.48 -8.60
C ASN A 89 -22.37 14.58 -8.06
N ILE A 90 -21.05 14.34 -8.06
CA ILE A 90 -20.06 15.31 -7.54
C ILE A 90 -19.49 16.19 -8.66
N GLY A 91 -19.05 15.56 -9.77
CA GLY A 91 -18.53 16.27 -10.94
C GLY A 91 -17.04 16.66 -10.85
N PRO A 92 -16.63 17.75 -11.55
CA PRO A 92 -15.24 18.17 -11.67
C PRO A 92 -14.58 18.52 -10.32
N ARG A 93 -13.53 17.80 -9.96
CA ARG A 93 -12.91 17.79 -8.62
C ARG A 93 -11.45 18.28 -8.62
N LEU A 94 -11.22 19.47 -9.18
CA LEU A 94 -9.90 20.12 -9.14
C LEU A 94 -9.46 20.33 -7.68
N ALA A 95 -8.18 20.10 -7.38
CA ALA A 95 -7.64 20.31 -6.04
C ALA A 95 -7.98 21.71 -5.48
N GLY A 96 -8.48 21.76 -4.25
CA GLY A 96 -8.89 23.00 -3.60
C GLY A 96 -10.27 23.53 -4.03
N SER A 97 -11.03 22.82 -4.87
CA SER A 97 -12.43 23.13 -5.16
C SER A 97 -13.38 22.56 -4.10
N ALA A 98 -14.62 23.06 -4.07
CA ALA A 98 -15.67 22.52 -3.20
C ALA A 98 -16.00 21.06 -3.55
N GLN A 99 -15.98 20.70 -4.83
CA GLN A 99 -16.23 19.35 -5.32
C GLN A 99 -15.12 18.37 -4.90
N ALA A 100 -13.85 18.80 -4.86
CA ALA A 100 -12.77 17.97 -4.34
C ALA A 100 -12.98 17.64 -2.85
N LYS A 101 -13.42 18.61 -2.04
CA LYS A 101 -13.79 18.37 -0.65
C LYS A 101 -14.97 17.39 -0.52
N ALA A 102 -16.02 17.58 -1.31
CA ALA A 102 -17.17 16.67 -1.33
C ALA A 102 -16.76 15.23 -1.71
N ALA A 103 -15.86 15.06 -2.67
CA ALA A 103 -15.34 13.74 -3.06
C ALA A 103 -14.56 13.06 -1.91
N VAL A 104 -13.75 13.80 -1.17
CA VAL A 104 -13.04 13.28 0.02
C VAL A 104 -14.01 12.82 1.08
N GLU A 105 -15.03 13.64 1.39
CA GLU A 105 -16.06 13.31 2.38
C GLU A 105 -16.89 12.09 1.96
N TYR A 106 -17.27 12.01 0.69
CA TYR A 106 -18.00 10.86 0.12
C TYR A 106 -17.20 9.57 0.26
N VAL A 107 -15.96 9.52 -0.27
CA VAL A 107 -15.13 8.30 -0.23
C VAL A 107 -14.84 7.89 1.21
N ALA A 108 -14.58 8.85 2.11
CA ALA A 108 -14.40 8.54 3.52
C ALA A 108 -15.67 7.97 4.16
N GLY A 109 -16.85 8.41 3.74
CA GLY A 109 -18.14 7.85 4.15
C GLY A 109 -18.33 6.41 3.66
N GLU A 110 -18.08 6.14 2.39
CA GLU A 110 -18.20 4.80 1.80
C GLU A 110 -17.23 3.80 2.46
N LEU A 111 -15.97 4.19 2.64
CA LEU A 111 -14.99 3.32 3.31
C LEU A 111 -15.36 3.02 4.77
N ARG A 112 -15.94 3.98 5.50
CA ARG A 112 -16.45 3.74 6.86
C ARG A 112 -17.65 2.81 6.86
N GLN A 113 -18.55 2.92 5.87
CA GLN A 113 -19.70 2.02 5.73
C GLN A 113 -19.27 0.58 5.46
N LEU A 114 -18.14 0.38 4.77
CA LEU A 114 -17.49 -0.93 4.60
C LEU A 114 -16.84 -1.47 5.89
N GLY A 115 -16.87 -0.72 6.99
CA GLY A 115 -16.27 -1.11 8.26
C GLY A 115 -14.76 -0.90 8.34
N LEU A 116 -14.18 -0.12 7.43
CA LEU A 116 -12.75 0.19 7.44
C LEU A 116 -12.42 1.33 8.42
N GLU A 117 -11.21 1.30 8.97
CA GLU A 117 -10.66 2.42 9.71
C GLU A 117 -10.22 3.53 8.74
N VAL A 118 -10.79 4.74 8.88
CA VAL A 118 -10.59 5.84 7.93
C VAL A 118 -10.10 7.09 8.64
N HIS A 119 -8.95 7.60 8.19
CA HIS A 119 -8.35 8.85 8.64
C HIS A 119 -8.26 9.84 7.47
N LEU A 120 -8.43 11.13 7.76
CA LEU A 120 -8.30 12.20 6.78
C LEU A 120 -7.15 13.12 7.17
N ASP A 121 -6.14 13.19 6.31
CA ASP A 121 -4.97 14.05 6.49
C ASP A 121 -5.13 15.34 5.69
N GLU A 122 -4.92 16.49 6.34
CA GLU A 122 -5.00 17.79 5.70
C GLU A 122 -3.78 18.05 4.81
N VAL A 123 -4.02 18.42 3.54
CA VAL A 123 -2.97 18.76 2.57
C VAL A 123 -3.18 20.16 2.04
N LYS A 124 -2.12 20.98 2.10
CA LYS A 124 -2.12 22.32 1.50
C LYS A 124 -1.99 22.22 -0.02
N VAL A 125 -2.94 22.80 -0.74
CA VAL A 125 -2.97 22.82 -2.21
C VAL A 125 -3.06 24.25 -2.74
N PRO A 126 -2.48 24.56 -3.91
CA PRO A 126 -2.71 25.84 -4.56
C PRO A 126 -4.16 25.93 -5.02
N HIS A 127 -4.78 27.11 -4.87
CA HIS A 127 -6.14 27.36 -5.35
C HIS A 127 -6.08 28.05 -6.71
N TRP A 128 -6.47 27.33 -7.76
CA TRP A 128 -6.54 27.88 -9.13
C TRP A 128 -7.99 28.05 -9.57
N VAL A 129 -8.30 29.26 -10.04
CA VAL A 129 -9.62 29.61 -10.58
C VAL A 129 -9.46 29.88 -12.06
N ARG A 130 -10.19 29.15 -12.90
CA ARG A 130 -10.19 29.36 -14.36
C ARG A 130 -10.79 30.73 -14.69
N GLY A 131 -10.10 31.49 -15.54
CA GLY A 131 -10.62 32.72 -16.13
C GLY A 131 -11.50 32.46 -17.37
N ALA A 132 -11.92 33.52 -18.06
CA ALA A 132 -12.53 33.37 -19.37
C ALA A 132 -11.46 32.99 -20.41
N GLU A 133 -11.72 31.94 -21.19
CA GLU A 133 -10.83 31.46 -22.25
C GLU A 133 -11.61 31.50 -23.57
N THR A 134 -11.09 32.24 -24.55
CA THR A 134 -11.67 32.35 -25.90
C THR A 134 -10.56 32.27 -26.94
N ALA A 135 -10.79 31.52 -28.01
CA ALA A 135 -9.91 31.44 -29.16
C ALA A 135 -10.73 31.35 -30.44
N GLU A 136 -10.22 31.92 -31.53
CA GLU A 136 -10.85 31.90 -32.85
C GLU A 136 -9.77 31.59 -33.91
N LEU A 137 -10.15 30.85 -34.95
CA LEU A 137 -9.26 30.56 -36.08
C LEU A 137 -9.16 31.80 -36.97
N THR A 138 -7.96 32.38 -37.10
CA THR A 138 -7.75 33.61 -37.90
C THR A 138 -7.45 33.33 -39.38
N GLU A 139 -6.74 32.23 -39.67
CA GLU A 139 -6.39 31.84 -41.04
C GLU A 139 -6.09 30.33 -41.11
N HIS A 140 -6.23 29.75 -42.30
CA HIS A 140 -5.81 28.39 -42.60
C HIS A 140 -5.02 28.39 -43.91
N VAL A 141 -3.75 27.95 -43.88
CA VAL A 141 -2.93 27.80 -45.09
C VAL A 141 -3.30 26.48 -45.76
N ASN A 142 -3.88 26.59 -46.96
CA ASN A 142 -4.27 25.44 -47.77
C ASN A 142 -3.10 25.07 -48.71
N SER A 143 -2.28 24.09 -48.32
CA SER A 143 -1.23 23.54 -49.17
C SER A 143 -1.78 22.34 -49.95
N ARG A 144 -2.08 22.54 -51.23
CA ARG A 144 -2.30 21.47 -52.23
C ARG A 144 -1.18 21.47 -53.24
#